data_AF-X6P5M4-F1
#
_entry.id   AF-X6P5M4-F1
#
_cell.length_a   1.000
_cell.length_b   1.000
_cell.length_c   1.000
_cell.angle_alpha   90.00
_cell.angle_beta   90.00
_cell.angle_gamma   90.00
#
_symmetry.space_group_name_H-M   'P 1'
#
loop_
_entity.id
_entity.type
_entity.pdbx_description
1 polymer ?
#
loop_
_entity_poly.entity_id
_entity_poly.type
_entity_poly.pdbx_seq_one_letter_code
_entity_poly.pdbx_strand_id
1 'polypeptide(L)'
;MDWNITTKQALELLDKWKVPLTATTLTVAGLCCVYISIRPLKHDNIPMMDMPMHPLYGQTKNRVLNEKYGEFHEVNYRFLLSRPEPVIAKSMPMGQLMVFLHDPAVVKFVFEDQFELFEKGATIREITGDIFGHGIFASDPPGLKNCLWFIHFVVIVQSVHYYHFLIFIFF
;
A
#
# COMPACT_ATOMS: atom_id res chain seq x y z
N MET A 1 -12.69 -7.15 18.02
CA MET A 1 -11.92 -6.34 18.98
C MET A 1 -12.23 -4.88 18.67
N ASP A 2 -13.16 -4.28 19.42
CA ASP A 2 -13.57 -2.88 19.23
C ASP A 2 -12.49 -1.95 19.76
N TRP A 3 -11.85 -1.21 18.86
CA TRP A 3 -10.78 -0.25 19.20
C TRP A 3 -11.30 1.13 19.64
N ASN A 4 -12.60 1.26 19.90
CA ASN A 4 -13.21 2.52 20.36
C ASN A 4 -13.08 2.66 21.88
N ILE A 5 -11.84 2.75 22.38
CA ILE A 5 -11.63 3.35 23.70
C ILE A 5 -11.93 4.84 23.52
N THR A 6 -12.99 5.31 24.16
CA THR A 6 -13.31 6.74 24.15
C THR A 6 -12.19 7.50 24.86
N THR A 7 -11.92 8.73 24.42
CA THR A 7 -10.90 9.60 25.06
C THR A 7 -11.09 9.72 26.58
N LYS A 8 -12.34 9.65 27.07
CA LYS A 8 -12.66 9.61 28.50
C LYS A 8 -12.13 8.36 29.21
N GLN A 9 -12.33 7.17 28.64
CA GLN A 9 -11.84 5.91 29.22
C GLN A 9 -10.31 5.84 29.26
N ALA A 10 -9.64 6.41 28.26
CA ALA A 10 -8.17 6.51 28.25
C ALA A 10 -7.65 7.40 29.39
N LEU A 11 -8.32 8.54 29.64
CA LEU A 11 -7.97 9.45 30.73
C LEU A 11 -8.20 8.84 32.12
N GLU A 12 -9.31 8.11 32.30
CA GLU A 12 -9.60 7.39 33.55
C GLU A 12 -8.54 6.30 33.86
N LEU A 13 -8.04 5.62 32.83
CA LEU A 13 -6.96 4.64 32.99
C LEU A 13 -5.62 5.31 33.36
N LEU A 14 -5.30 6.44 32.75
CA LEU A 14 -4.07 7.18 33.07
C LEU A 14 -4.07 7.69 34.51
N ASP A 15 -5.21 8.19 34.98
CA ASP A 15 -5.42 8.64 36.36
C ASP A 15 -5.31 7.47 37.36
N LYS A 16 -5.97 6.34 37.07
CA LYS A 16 -5.90 5.12 37.88
C LYS A 16 -4.46 4.62 38.07
N TRP A 17 -3.62 4.76 37.05
CA TRP A 17 -2.24 4.28 37.06
C TRP A 17 -1.25 5.34 37.55
N LYS A 18 -1.73 6.52 37.96
CA LYS A 18 -0.93 7.67 38.42
C LYS A 18 0.19 8.02 37.44
N VAL A 19 -0.05 7.85 36.14
CA VAL A 19 0.94 8.20 35.12
C VAL A 19 1.04 9.73 35.09
N PRO A 20 2.23 10.32 35.30
CA PRO A 20 2.36 11.77 35.29
C PRO A 20 2.00 12.30 33.90
N LEU A 21 1.10 13.30 33.86
CA LEU A 21 0.60 13.89 32.62
C LEU A 21 1.73 14.37 31.70
N THR A 22 2.85 14.82 32.28
CA THR A 22 4.06 15.21 31.55
C THR A 22 4.69 14.05 30.78
N ALA A 23 4.78 12.87 31.37
CA ALA A 23 5.30 11.68 30.70
C ALA A 23 4.38 11.25 29.56
N THR A 24 3.06 11.21 29.79
CA THR A 24 2.09 10.91 28.72
C THR A 24 2.19 11.89 27.57
N THR A 25 2.30 13.19 27.86
CA THR A 25 2.38 14.24 26.83
C THR A 25 3.65 14.09 25.99
N LEU A 26 4.80 13.84 26.63
CA LEU A 26 6.07 13.61 25.92
C LEU A 26 6.03 12.34 25.08
N THR A 27 5.43 11.26 25.57
CA THR A 27 5.27 10.03 24.79
C THR A 27 4.39 10.24 23.56
N VAL A 28 3.25 10.91 23.71
CA VAL A 28 2.36 11.22 22.58
C VAL A 28 3.06 12.13 21.57
N ALA A 29 3.74 13.18 22.02
CA ALA A 29 4.50 14.08 21.15
C ALA A 29 5.61 13.32 20.40
N GLY A 30 6.36 12.47 21.10
CA GLY A 30 7.39 11.61 20.50
C GLY A 30 6.83 10.68 19.43
N LEU A 31 5.70 10.01 19.72
CA LEU A 31 5.00 9.15 18.75
C LEU A 31 4.50 9.95 17.54
N CYS A 32 3.99 11.16 17.73
CA CYS A 32 3.59 12.05 16.65
C CYS A 32 4.78 12.49 15.78
N CYS A 33 5.92 12.83 16.38
CA CYS A 33 7.14 13.17 15.64
C CYS A 33 7.64 11.99 14.82
N VAL A 34 7.71 10.79 15.43
CA VAL A 34 8.08 9.55 14.72
C VAL A 34 7.10 9.28 13.58
N TYR A 35 5.81 9.43 13.80
CA TYR A 35 4.79 9.27 12.76
C TYR A 35 5.00 10.25 11.59
N ILE A 36 5.26 11.54 11.88
CA ILE A 36 5.52 12.55 10.86
C ILE A 36 6.82 12.23 10.09
N SER A 37 7.83 11.63 10.73
CA SER A 37 9.08 11.27 10.05
C SER A 37 8.97 10.01 9.20
N ILE A 38 8.07 9.07 9.53
CA ILE A 38 7.92 7.81 8.78
C ILE A 38 6.75 7.83 7.78
N ARG A 39 5.87 8.83 7.81
CA ARG A 39 4.75 8.89 6.86
C ARG A 39 5.29 9.09 5.43
N PRO A 40 4.73 8.41 4.42
CA PRO A 40 5.13 8.66 3.05
C PRO A 40 4.78 10.09 2.67
N LEU A 41 5.71 10.76 1.99
CA LEU A 41 5.48 12.09 1.44
C LEU A 41 4.49 11.98 0.27
N LYS A 42 3.56 12.93 0.20
CA LYS A 42 2.66 13.03 -0.95
C LYS A 42 3.49 13.40 -2.17
N HIS A 43 3.23 12.74 -3.29
CA HIS A 43 3.83 13.08 -4.57
C HIS A 43 2.95 14.13 -5.27
N ASP A 44 3.52 15.21 -5.78
CA ASP A 44 2.76 16.31 -6.36
C ASP A 44 1.93 15.91 -7.58
N ASN A 45 2.44 14.94 -8.36
CA ASN A 45 1.81 14.51 -9.62
C ASN A 45 0.95 13.22 -9.50
N ILE A 46 0.90 12.58 -8.33
CA ILE A 46 0.13 11.34 -8.15
C ILE A 46 -0.91 11.56 -7.06
N PRO A 47 -2.22 11.58 -7.39
CA PRO A 47 -3.24 11.82 -6.40
C PRO A 47 -3.23 10.68 -5.38
N MET A 48 -3.16 11.04 -4.10
CA MET A 48 -3.32 10.08 -3.02
C MET A 48 -4.78 9.62 -2.94
N MET A 49 -4.97 8.36 -2.57
CA MET A 49 -6.28 7.82 -2.22
C MET A 49 -6.90 8.71 -1.13
N ASP A 50 -8.10 9.25 -1.40
CA ASP A 50 -8.87 10.08 -0.48
C ASP A 50 -9.46 9.21 0.63
N MET A 51 -8.60 8.86 1.60
CA MET A 51 -9.03 8.13 2.77
C MET A 51 -8.14 8.45 3.97
N PRO A 52 -8.70 8.37 5.20
CA PRO A 52 -7.93 8.53 6.43
C PRO A 52 -6.75 7.57 6.46
N MET A 53 -5.58 8.11 6.82
CA MET A 53 -4.35 7.35 6.97
C MET A 53 -4.20 6.92 8.43
N HIS A 54 -4.19 5.62 8.69
CA HIS A 54 -3.88 5.08 10.00
C HIS A 54 -2.37 5.22 10.28
N PRO A 55 -1.95 5.61 11.50
CA PRO A 55 -0.53 5.85 11.78
C PRO A 55 0.41 4.67 11.53
N LEU A 56 -0.03 3.45 11.85
CA LEU A 56 0.78 2.24 11.72
C LEU A 56 0.46 1.42 10.47
N TYR A 57 -0.78 1.49 9.99
CA TYR A 57 -1.30 0.60 8.95
C TYR A 57 -1.47 1.32 7.61
N GLY A 58 -1.08 2.59 7.53
CA GLY A 58 -1.34 3.43 6.37
C GLY A 58 -2.82 3.41 6.02
N GLN A 59 -3.11 3.18 4.75
CA GLN A 59 -4.44 3.11 4.19
C GLN A 59 -4.94 1.66 3.99
N THR A 60 -4.35 0.67 4.67
CA THR A 60 -4.67 -0.75 4.42
C THR A 60 -5.98 -1.24 4.99
N LYS A 61 -6.38 -0.74 6.16
CA LYS A 61 -7.61 -1.13 6.84
C LYS A 61 -8.53 0.06 6.97
N ASN A 62 -9.55 0.10 6.12
CA ASN A 62 -10.66 1.02 6.28
C ASN A 62 -11.96 0.24 6.32
N ARG A 63 -12.58 0.21 7.50
CA ARG A 63 -13.86 -0.49 7.72
C ARG A 63 -14.94 0.00 6.77
N VAL A 64 -15.02 1.31 6.51
CA VAL A 64 -16.02 1.92 5.62
C VAL A 64 -15.84 1.42 4.19
N LEU A 65 -14.60 1.32 3.70
CA LEU A 65 -14.33 0.83 2.35
C LEU A 65 -14.52 -0.69 2.26
N ASN A 66 -14.10 -1.44 3.26
CA ASN A 66 -14.30 -2.89 3.28
C ASN A 66 -15.80 -3.25 3.34
N GLU A 67 -16.61 -2.47 4.08
CA GLU A 67 -18.06 -2.62 4.09
C GLU A 67 -18.67 -2.26 2.71
N LYS A 68 -18.13 -1.25 2.02
CA LYS A 68 -18.65 -0.78 0.73
C LYS A 68 -18.24 -1.66 -0.46
N TYR A 69 -17.00 -2.15 -0.47
CA TYR A 69 -16.39 -2.79 -1.62
C TYR A 69 -15.94 -4.24 -1.35
N GLY A 70 -15.98 -4.72 -0.10
CA GLY A 70 -15.64 -6.09 0.25
C GLY A 70 -14.15 -6.28 0.54
N GLU A 71 -13.53 -7.21 -0.18
CA GLU A 71 -12.14 -7.60 0.00
C GLU A 71 -11.15 -6.49 -0.37
N PHE A 72 -9.94 -6.56 0.19
CA PHE A 72 -8.90 -5.53 0.00
C PHE A 72 -8.60 -5.24 -1.48
N HIS A 73 -8.60 -6.26 -2.34
CA HIS A 73 -8.40 -6.11 -3.78
C HIS A 73 -9.53 -5.29 -4.42
N GLU A 74 -10.78 -5.66 -4.13
CA GLU A 74 -11.97 -4.98 -4.65
C GLU A 74 -12.05 -3.53 -4.20
N VAL A 75 -11.62 -3.23 -2.96
CA VAL A 75 -11.55 -1.85 -2.46
C VAL A 75 -10.66 -0.99 -3.36
N ASN A 76 -9.43 -1.42 -3.65
CA ASN A 76 -8.51 -0.60 -4.44
C ASN A 76 -8.98 -0.46 -5.88
N TYR A 77 -9.42 -1.56 -6.47
CA TYR A 77 -9.89 -1.61 -7.85
C TYR A 77 -11.16 -0.76 -8.06
N ARG A 78 -12.20 -0.96 -7.24
CA ARG A 78 -13.45 -0.19 -7.34
C ARG A 78 -13.26 1.27 -7.00
N PHE A 79 -12.38 1.59 -6.05
CA PHE A 79 -12.03 2.96 -5.76
C PHE A 79 -11.37 3.63 -6.97
N LEU A 80 -10.41 2.96 -7.61
CA LEU A 80 -9.73 3.46 -8.81
C LEU A 80 -10.71 3.66 -9.97
N LEU A 81 -11.62 2.72 -10.22
CA LEU A 81 -12.67 2.85 -11.23
C LEU A 81 -13.71 3.94 -10.92
N SER A 82 -13.88 4.31 -9.65
CA SER A 82 -14.81 5.38 -9.25
C SER A 82 -14.27 6.78 -9.55
N ARG A 83 -13.05 6.88 -10.09
CA ARG A 83 -12.31 8.12 -10.26
C ARG A 83 -11.92 8.34 -11.73
N PRO A 84 -11.81 9.61 -12.17
CA PRO A 84 -11.33 9.92 -13.52
C PRO A 84 -9.82 9.71 -13.67
N GLU A 85 -9.04 9.71 -12.58
CA GLU A 85 -7.59 9.62 -12.65
C GLU A 85 -7.13 8.17 -12.95
N PRO A 86 -6.21 7.97 -13.92
CA PRO A 86 -5.73 6.63 -14.29
C PRO A 86 -4.84 5.98 -13.22
N VAL A 87 -4.32 6.81 -12.31
CA VAL A 87 -3.32 6.45 -11.30
C VAL A 87 -3.71 7.01 -9.94
N ILE A 88 -3.50 6.23 -8.89
CA ILE A 88 -3.65 6.66 -7.50
C ILE A 88 -2.50 6.12 -6.65
N ALA A 89 -2.05 6.91 -5.67
CA ALA A 89 -1.09 6.48 -4.68
C ALA A 89 -1.79 6.11 -3.37
N LYS A 90 -1.26 5.11 -2.67
CA LYS A 90 -1.77 4.63 -1.39
C LYS A 90 -0.63 4.47 -0.41
N SER A 91 -0.81 5.00 0.80
CA SER A 91 0.12 4.73 1.89
C SER A 91 -0.09 3.32 2.43
N MET A 92 1.00 2.59 2.59
CA MET A 92 1.06 1.26 3.18
C MET A 92 1.72 1.33 4.56
N PRO A 93 1.65 0.25 5.36
CA PRO A 93 2.31 0.19 6.65
C PRO A 93 3.81 0.47 6.50
N MET A 94 4.45 0.95 7.57
CA MET A 94 5.89 1.22 7.60
C MET A 94 6.38 2.26 6.58
N GLY A 95 5.55 3.22 6.22
CA GLY A 95 5.99 4.35 5.39
C GLY A 95 6.07 4.06 3.89
N GLN A 96 5.66 2.86 3.47
CA GLN A 96 5.65 2.49 2.05
C GLN A 96 4.59 3.27 1.27
N LEU A 97 4.90 3.61 0.03
CA LEU A 97 3.95 4.19 -0.92
C LEU A 97 3.75 3.21 -2.07
N MET A 98 2.51 2.79 -2.30
CA MET A 98 2.17 1.99 -3.46
C MET A 98 1.40 2.82 -4.47
N VAL A 99 1.77 2.70 -5.74
CA VAL A 99 1.06 3.34 -6.85
C VAL A 99 0.26 2.29 -7.60
N PHE A 100 -1.02 2.58 -7.79
CA PHE A 100 -1.97 1.76 -8.50
C PHE A 100 -2.27 2.43 -9.84
N LEU A 101 -2.16 1.67 -10.91
CA LEU A 101 -2.41 2.09 -12.27
C LEU A 101 -3.45 1.15 -12.89
N HIS A 102 -4.45 1.71 -13.58
CA HIS A 102 -5.45 0.92 -14.31
C HIS A 102 -5.54 1.22 -15.81
N ASP A 103 -4.78 2.19 -16.32
CA ASP A 103 -4.76 2.52 -17.74
C ASP A 103 -3.96 1.45 -18.52
N PRO A 104 -4.59 0.63 -19.37
CA PRO A 104 -3.91 -0.42 -20.11
C PRO A 104 -2.82 0.11 -21.05
N ALA A 105 -2.97 1.32 -21.58
CA ALA A 105 -1.97 1.91 -22.48
C ALA A 105 -0.70 2.28 -21.71
N VAL A 106 -0.84 2.84 -20.50
CA VAL A 106 0.29 3.15 -19.63
C VAL A 106 0.93 1.87 -19.11
N VAL A 107 0.13 0.87 -18.73
CA VAL A 107 0.64 -0.46 -18.36
C VAL A 107 1.49 -1.05 -19.47
N LYS A 108 1.00 -1.01 -20.71
CA LYS A 108 1.72 -1.50 -21.88
C LYS A 108 3.03 -0.74 -22.09
N PHE A 109 2.98 0.59 -22.05
CA PHE A 109 4.16 1.44 -22.16
C PHE A 109 5.21 1.11 -21.09
N VAL A 110 4.79 0.92 -19.84
CA VAL A 110 5.69 0.55 -18.73
C VAL A 110 6.39 -0.77 -19.02
N PHE A 111 5.67 -1.78 -19.49
CA PHE A 111 6.27 -3.10 -19.79
C PHE A 111 7.11 -3.13 -21.06
N GLU A 112 6.76 -2.36 -22.08
CA GLU A 112 7.49 -2.36 -23.35
C GLU A 112 8.74 -1.48 -23.29
N ASP A 113 8.60 -0.25 -22.77
CA ASP A 113 9.62 0.79 -22.92
C ASP A 113 10.38 1.10 -21.63
N GLN A 114 9.76 0.89 -20.45
CA GLN A 114 10.32 1.34 -19.17
C GLN A 114 10.56 0.20 -18.18
N PHE A 115 10.45 -1.05 -18.61
CA PHE A 115 10.49 -2.21 -17.72
C PHE A 115 11.76 -2.27 -16.86
N GLU A 116 12.90 -1.82 -17.41
CA GLU A 116 14.19 -1.79 -16.70
C GLU A 116 14.23 -0.79 -15.54
N LEU A 117 13.33 0.18 -15.50
CA LEU A 117 13.24 1.16 -14.42
C LEU A 117 12.43 0.67 -13.22
N PHE A 118 11.69 -0.45 -13.36
CA PHE A 118 10.82 -0.99 -12.34
C PHE A 118 11.42 -2.24 -11.71
N GLU A 119 12.47 -2.04 -10.91
CA GLU A 119 12.98 -3.10 -10.04
C GLU A 119 11.95 -3.45 -8.96
N LYS A 120 11.80 -4.73 -8.64
CA LYS A 120 10.92 -5.20 -7.56
C LYS A 120 11.39 -4.72 -6.19
N GLY A 121 12.68 -4.39 -6.07
CA GLY A 121 13.34 -4.03 -4.82
C GLY A 121 13.70 -5.26 -3.98
N ALA A 122 14.67 -5.09 -3.07
CA ALA A 122 15.24 -6.19 -2.29
C ALA A 122 14.19 -6.95 -1.46
N THR A 123 13.27 -6.23 -0.83
CA THR A 123 12.23 -6.84 0.04
C THR A 123 11.27 -7.73 -0.73
N ILE A 124 10.74 -7.28 -1.87
CA ILE A 124 9.84 -8.10 -2.69
C ILE A 124 10.62 -9.28 -3.29
N ARG A 125 11.88 -9.07 -3.67
CA ARG A 125 12.77 -10.11 -4.17
C ARG A 125 12.98 -11.23 -3.16
N GLU A 126 13.23 -10.88 -1.89
CA GLU A 126 13.38 -11.82 -0.79
C GLU A 126 12.08 -12.59 -0.55
N ILE A 127 10.94 -11.89 -0.39
CA ILE A 127 9.63 -12.53 -0.16
C ILE A 127 9.26 -13.47 -1.31
N THR A 128 9.44 -13.04 -2.57
CA THR A 128 9.15 -13.88 -3.73
C THR A 128 10.14 -15.02 -3.89
N GLY A 129 11.40 -14.82 -3.52
CA GLY A 129 12.44 -15.83 -3.44
C GLY A 129 12.12 -16.93 -2.43
N ASP A 130 11.59 -16.55 -1.27
CA ASP A 130 11.21 -17.49 -0.22
C ASP A 130 9.97 -18.32 -0.60
N ILE A 131 8.98 -17.70 -1.25
CA ILE A 131 7.72 -18.36 -1.61
C ILE A 131 7.84 -19.19 -2.88
N PHE A 132 8.49 -18.65 -3.92
CA PHE A 132 8.50 -19.22 -5.27
C PHE A 132 9.89 -19.69 -5.71
N GLY A 133 10.90 -19.55 -4.85
CA GLY A 133 12.30 -19.78 -5.20
C GLY A 133 12.93 -18.57 -5.91
N HIS A 134 14.26 -18.61 -6.07
CA HIS A 134 15.07 -17.56 -6.69
C HIS A 134 14.95 -17.51 -8.23
N GLY A 135 13.80 -17.92 -8.77
CA GLY A 135 13.53 -18.00 -10.20
C GLY A 135 13.04 -16.67 -10.80
N ILE A 136 12.22 -16.77 -11.85
CA ILE A 136 11.68 -15.62 -12.59
C ILE A 136 10.86 -14.65 -11.73
N PHE A 137 10.33 -15.10 -10.59
CA PHE A 137 9.56 -14.23 -9.68
C PHE A 137 10.45 -13.36 -8.79
N ALA A 138 11.68 -13.81 -8.50
CA ALA A 138 12.67 -13.13 -7.67
C ALA A 138 13.81 -12.51 -8.50
N SER A 139 13.64 -12.38 -9.81
CA SER A 139 14.62 -11.77 -10.69
C SER A 139 14.14 -10.38 -11.14
N ASP A 140 15.09 -9.48 -11.38
CA ASP A 140 14.85 -8.15 -11.92
C ASP A 140 15.25 -8.07 -13.41
N PRO A 141 14.82 -7.03 -14.14
CA PRO A 141 15.36 -6.74 -15.47
C PRO A 141 16.90 -6.63 -15.44
N PRO A 142 17.62 -6.98 -16.52
CA PRO A 142 17.14 -7.50 -17.80
C PRO A 142 16.95 -9.03 -17.82
N GLY A 143 17.26 -9.74 -16.74
CA GLY A 143 17.18 -11.21 -16.66
C GLY A 143 15.78 -11.77 -16.97
N LEU A 144 14.74 -10.96 -16.74
CA LEU A 144 13.35 -11.27 -17.08
C LEU A 144 12.98 -11.12 -18.56
N LYS A 145 13.73 -10.34 -19.37
CA LYS A 145 13.32 -10.00 -20.75
C LYS A 145 13.12 -11.24 -21.63
N ASN A 146 13.86 -12.31 -21.35
CA ASN A 146 13.76 -13.58 -22.07
C ASN A 146 12.60 -14.48 -21.58
N CYS A 147 11.96 -14.13 -20.45
CA CYS A 147 10.86 -14.88 -19.83
C CYS A 147 9.51 -14.12 -19.89
N LEU A 148 9.48 -12.95 -20.55
CA LEU A 148 8.35 -11.99 -20.52
C LEU A 148 7.00 -12.58 -20.94
N TRP A 149 7.00 -13.58 -21.83
CA TRP A 149 5.78 -14.27 -22.29
C TRP A 149 5.03 -14.98 -21.16
N PHE A 150 5.71 -15.34 -20.06
CA PHE A 150 5.11 -16.00 -18.89
C PHE A 150 4.53 -15.01 -17.86
N ILE A 151 4.92 -13.73 -17.91
CA ILE A 151 4.64 -12.73 -16.86
C ILE A 151 3.32 -11.99 -17.07
N HIS A 152 2.78 -12.01 -18.30
CA HIS A 152 1.37 -11.71 -18.53
C HIS A 152 0.43 -12.49 -17.60
N PHE A 153 0.87 -13.62 -17.03
CA PHE A 153 0.07 -14.48 -16.17
C PHE A 153 0.21 -14.23 -14.65
N VAL A 154 1.24 -13.52 -14.16
CA VAL A 154 1.55 -13.47 -12.71
C VAL A 154 1.61 -12.08 -12.09
N VAL A 155 1.52 -11.01 -12.89
CA VAL A 155 0.95 -9.72 -12.40
C VAL A 155 -0.59 -9.79 -12.48
N ILE A 156 -1.13 -10.97 -12.23
CA ILE A 156 -2.55 -11.29 -12.03
C ILE A 156 -2.64 -11.87 -10.62
N VAL A 157 -2.69 -11.02 -9.60
CA VAL A 157 -3.26 -11.45 -8.33
C VAL A 157 -4.72 -10.99 -8.34
N GLN A 158 -5.54 -11.91 -8.85
CA GLN A 158 -7.01 -11.91 -8.94
C GLN A 158 -7.70 -10.97 -9.94
N SER A 159 -7.83 -11.45 -11.17
CA SER A 159 -9.11 -11.32 -11.86
C SER A 159 -9.44 -12.60 -12.62
N VAL A 160 -10.12 -13.53 -11.96
CA VAL A 160 -10.65 -14.73 -12.63
C VAL A 160 -11.97 -14.41 -13.33
N HIS A 161 -12.61 -13.24 -13.13
CA HIS A 161 -13.93 -12.97 -13.71
C HIS A 161 -14.15 -11.68 -14.50
N TYR A 162 -13.23 -10.69 -14.54
CA TYR A 162 -13.45 -9.48 -15.34
C TYR A 162 -12.16 -8.95 -15.98
N TYR A 163 -12.23 -8.54 -17.25
CA TYR A 163 -11.11 -8.16 -18.15
C TYR A 163 -10.32 -6.88 -17.74
N HIS A 164 -10.00 -6.65 -16.47
CA HIS A 164 -9.23 -5.47 -16.03
C HIS A 164 -7.99 -5.88 -15.24
N PHE A 165 -6.88 -5.17 -15.51
CA PHE A 165 -5.55 -5.44 -14.94
C PHE A 165 -5.26 -4.43 -13.83
N LEU A 166 -4.81 -4.92 -12.67
CA LEU A 166 -4.33 -4.08 -11.58
C LEU A 166 -2.84 -4.34 -11.38
N ILE A 167 -2.02 -3.32 -11.56
CA ILE A 167 -0.57 -3.42 -11.37
C ILE A 167 -0.19 -2.73 -10.08
N PHE A 168 0.57 -3.46 -9.25
CA PHE A 168 1.22 -2.92 -8.07
C PHE A 168 2.64 -2.52 -8.44
N ILE A 169 2.91 -1.23 -8.42
CA ILE A 169 4.27 -0.70 -8.53
C ILE A 169 4.73 -0.30 -7.14
N PHE A 170 5.80 -0.94 -6.66
CA PHE A 170 6.46 -0.62 -5.40
C PHE A 170 7.56 0.42 -5.68
N PHE A 171 7.57 1.52 -4.91
CA PHE A 171 8.61 2.54 -4.92
C PHE A 171 9.27 2.63 -3.54
#